data_AF-A0A9Q0EBU9-F1
#
_entry.id   AF-A0A9Q0EBU9-F1
#
_cell.length_a   1.000
_cell.length_b   1.000
_cell.length_c   1.000
_cell.angle_alpha   90.00
_cell.angle_beta   90.00
_cell.angle_gamma   90.00
#
_symmetry.space_group_name_H-M   'P 1'
#
loop_
_entity.id
_entity.type
_entity.pdbx_description
1 polymer ?
#
loop_
_entity_poly.entity_id
_entity_poly.type
_entity_poly.pdbx_seq_one_letter_code
_entity_poly.pdbx_strand_id
1 'polypeptide(L)'
;MEAQKGISGFSDTQEELERVSAAKSELDDVKGRTLDGMSEMKLNSMIAEKKIALAPIIKELRPLRQECQELTQEYEERKAQYDSCAAGLDSNRSKLEQEVKTLREEMAQEENRYHQLNCMKQICEMQMQRALEETRAYVSSDPLERKKAIREVYMKNIAEQDKLREQQKAVRENHGANMKQVKMWRDLEQLMDCKKQCFQRAQNQASRGPAVEEGPEDWLVL
;
A
#
# COMPACT_ATOMS: atom_id res chain seq x y z
N MET A 1 -119.65 54.75 29.74
CA MET A 1 -119.44 53.73 28.69
C MET A 1 -119.17 52.33 29.25
N GLU A 2 -118.65 52.18 30.49
CA GLU A 2 -118.38 50.86 31.08
C GLU A 2 -119.56 50.25 31.87
N ALA A 3 -120.24 51.07 32.68
CA ALA A 3 -121.43 50.65 33.45
C ALA A 3 -122.62 50.23 32.57
N GLN A 4 -122.69 50.72 31.33
CA GLN A 4 -123.71 50.36 30.34
C GLN A 4 -123.46 49.01 29.64
N LYS A 5 -122.25 48.45 29.75
CA LYS A 5 -121.87 47.15 29.16
C LYS A 5 -121.68 46.05 30.22
N GLY A 6 -122.05 46.32 31.48
CA GLY A 6 -121.93 45.36 32.59
C GLY A 6 -120.50 45.13 33.09
N ILE A 7 -119.55 45.99 32.73
CA ILE A 7 -118.12 45.83 33.03
C ILE A 7 -117.62 47.01 33.90
N SER A 8 -118.40 47.40 34.92
CA SER A 8 -117.96 48.46 35.85
C SER A 8 -116.79 47.94 36.71
N GLY A 9 -115.71 48.72 36.77
CA GLY A 9 -114.45 48.33 37.41
C GLY A 9 -113.39 47.87 36.42
N PHE A 10 -113.70 47.74 35.12
CA PHE A 10 -112.72 47.37 34.10
C PHE A 10 -111.62 48.44 33.96
N SER A 11 -111.98 49.73 33.86
CA SER A 11 -111.01 50.84 33.86
C SER A 11 -110.14 50.84 35.10
N ASP A 12 -110.73 50.69 36.30
CA ASP A 12 -109.98 50.68 37.56
C ASP A 12 -109.03 49.46 37.65
N THR A 13 -109.49 48.29 37.17
CA THR A 13 -108.63 47.10 37.10
C THR A 13 -107.55 47.22 36.02
N GLN A 14 -107.81 47.92 34.92
CA GLN A 14 -106.85 48.15 33.84
C GLN A 14 -105.80 49.18 34.26
N GLU A 15 -106.19 50.26 34.92
CA GLU A 15 -105.28 51.26 35.49
C GLU A 15 -104.40 50.64 36.59
N GLU A 16 -104.97 49.81 37.48
CA GLU A 16 -104.17 49.07 38.46
C GLU A 16 -103.25 48.05 37.77
N LEU A 17 -103.68 47.42 36.67
CA LEU A 17 -102.83 46.54 35.87
C LEU A 17 -101.65 47.29 35.24
N GLU A 18 -101.90 48.48 34.68
CA GLU A 18 -100.88 49.34 34.09
C GLU A 18 -99.90 49.82 35.17
N ARG A 19 -100.40 50.18 36.36
CA ARG A 19 -99.56 50.55 37.51
C ARG A 19 -98.70 49.38 38.00
N VAL A 20 -99.29 48.19 38.13
CA VAL A 20 -98.56 46.96 38.50
C VAL A 20 -97.57 46.57 37.42
N SER A 21 -97.90 46.75 36.14
CA SER A 21 -97.01 46.49 35.01
C SER A 21 -95.81 47.45 34.99
N ALA A 22 -96.04 48.75 35.22
CA ALA A 22 -94.99 49.74 35.35
C ALA A 22 -94.06 49.45 36.55
N ALA A 23 -94.64 49.17 37.72
CA ALA A 23 -93.88 48.80 38.92
C ALA A 23 -93.09 47.50 38.73
N LYS A 24 -93.66 46.53 38.00
CA LYS A 24 -92.97 45.28 37.64
C LYS A 24 -91.82 45.54 36.67
N SER A 25 -92.01 46.37 35.65
CA SER A 25 -90.96 46.73 34.70
C SER A 25 -89.78 47.40 35.39
N GLU A 26 -90.06 48.35 36.30
CA GLU A 26 -89.03 49.04 37.07
C GLU A 26 -88.31 48.08 38.04
N LEU A 27 -89.05 47.16 38.67
CA LEU A 27 -88.48 46.11 39.52
C LEU A 27 -87.59 45.14 38.72
N ASP A 28 -88.01 44.76 37.51
CA ASP A 28 -87.24 43.88 36.64
C ASP A 28 -85.98 44.59 36.11
N ASP A 29 -86.03 45.88 35.81
CA ASP A 29 -84.86 46.70 35.46
C ASP A 29 -83.87 46.86 36.61
N VAL A 30 -84.35 47.02 37.85
CA VAL A 30 -83.49 47.06 39.04
C VAL A 30 -82.85 45.70 39.30
N LYS A 31 -83.59 44.60 39.12
CA LYS A 31 -83.04 43.24 39.22
C LYS A 31 -81.99 42.96 38.14
N GLY A 32 -82.25 43.37 36.89
CA GLY A 32 -81.29 43.24 35.78
C GLY A 32 -79.97 43.93 36.11
N ARG A 33 -80.03 45.21 36.52
CA ARG A 33 -78.83 45.96 36.95
C ARG A 33 -78.12 45.34 38.14
N THR A 34 -78.87 44.79 39.09
CA THR A 34 -78.29 44.11 40.27
C THR A 34 -77.60 42.80 39.87
N LEU A 35 -78.20 42.01 38.99
CA LEU A 35 -77.62 40.77 38.48
C LEU A 35 -76.36 41.02 37.65
N ASP A 36 -76.35 42.06 36.82
CA ASP A 36 -75.17 42.49 36.07
C ASP A 36 -74.05 42.92 37.01
N GLY A 37 -74.36 43.75 38.01
CA GLY A 37 -73.39 44.16 39.04
C GLY A 37 -72.84 42.97 39.82
N MET A 38 -73.68 42.00 40.19
CA MET A 38 -73.25 40.76 40.86
C MET A 38 -72.37 39.89 39.96
N SER A 39 -72.66 39.82 38.66
CA SER A 39 -71.87 39.08 37.66
C SER A 39 -70.48 39.70 37.48
N GLU A 40 -70.41 41.02 37.32
CA GLU A 40 -69.15 41.77 37.28
C GLU A 40 -68.34 41.59 38.55
N MET A 41 -68.98 41.68 39.72
CA MET A 41 -68.30 41.51 41.01
C MET A 41 -67.74 40.09 41.15
N LYS A 42 -68.48 39.07 40.70
CA LYS A 42 -68.05 37.66 40.71
C LYS A 42 -66.88 37.42 39.77
N LEU A 43 -66.90 37.98 38.56
CA LEU A 43 -65.79 37.91 37.60
C LEU A 43 -64.53 38.60 38.15
N ASN A 44 -64.69 39.79 38.74
CA ASN A 44 -63.58 40.52 39.34
C ASN A 44 -62.97 39.76 40.53
N SER A 45 -63.80 39.12 41.37
CA SER A 45 -63.34 38.25 42.46
C SER A 45 -62.51 37.08 41.90
N MET A 46 -63.02 36.40 40.87
CA MET A 46 -62.30 35.29 40.23
C MET A 46 -60.97 35.73 39.63
N ILE A 47 -60.91 36.90 38.97
CA ILE A 47 -59.67 37.45 38.42
C ILE A 47 -58.67 37.75 39.54
N ALA A 48 -59.13 38.33 40.65
CA ALA A 48 -58.28 38.61 41.81
C ALA A 48 -57.72 37.31 42.42
N GLU A 49 -58.55 36.29 42.62
CA GLU A 49 -58.13 34.98 43.10
C GLU A 49 -57.08 34.34 42.17
N LYS A 50 -57.30 34.39 40.85
CA LYS A 50 -56.33 33.87 39.87
C LYS A 50 -55.02 34.64 39.87
N LYS A 51 -55.05 35.97 40.05
CA LYS A 51 -53.83 36.79 40.22
C LYS A 51 -53.07 36.40 41.47
N ILE A 52 -53.76 36.20 42.60
CA ILE A 52 -53.16 35.75 43.86
C ILE A 52 -52.55 34.36 43.69
N ALA A 53 -53.22 33.44 43.00
CA ALA A 53 -52.72 32.09 42.74
C ALA A 53 -51.51 32.05 41.78
N LEU A 54 -51.44 32.94 40.79
CA LEU A 54 -50.33 33.03 39.83
C LEU A 54 -49.07 33.68 40.40
N ALA A 55 -49.22 34.65 41.32
CA ALA A 55 -48.10 35.38 41.92
C ALA A 55 -47.00 34.48 42.52
N PRO A 56 -47.29 33.45 43.36
CA PRO A 56 -46.25 32.57 43.91
C PRO A 56 -45.58 31.74 42.81
N ILE A 57 -46.34 31.24 41.83
CA ILE A 57 -45.78 30.48 40.70
C ILE A 57 -44.80 31.35 39.90
N ILE A 58 -45.15 32.60 39.61
CA ILE A 58 -44.25 33.54 38.91
C ILE A 58 -43.00 33.84 39.75
N LYS A 59 -43.16 33.94 41.08
CA LYS A 59 -42.05 34.18 42.02
C LYS A 59 -41.06 33.01 42.02
N GLU A 60 -41.54 31.77 41.91
CA GLU A 60 -40.71 30.56 41.82
C GLU A 60 -40.14 30.35 40.41
N LEU A 61 -40.87 30.72 39.35
CA LEU A 61 -40.44 30.51 37.96
C LEU A 61 -39.30 31.46 37.54
N ARG A 62 -39.27 32.68 38.08
CA ARG A 62 -38.21 33.67 37.78
C ARG A 62 -36.80 33.16 38.10
N PRO A 63 -36.48 32.72 39.33
CA PRO A 63 -35.14 32.24 39.65
C PRO A 63 -34.78 31.00 38.81
N LEU A 64 -35.71 30.09 38.57
CA LEU A 64 -35.46 28.91 37.71
C LEU A 64 -35.09 29.29 36.27
N ARG A 65 -35.76 30.31 35.70
CA ARG A 65 -35.40 30.80 34.35
C ARG A 65 -34.01 31.42 34.34
N GLN A 66 -33.66 32.13 35.41
CA GLN A 66 -32.34 32.73 35.53
C GLN A 66 -31.25 31.67 35.71
N GLU A 67 -31.47 30.67 36.55
CA GLU A 67 -30.57 29.52 36.72
C GLU A 67 -30.39 28.75 35.40
N CYS A 68 -31.47 28.49 34.65
CA CYS A 68 -31.36 27.89 33.32
C CYS A 68 -30.52 28.72 32.36
N GLN A 69 -30.63 30.06 32.39
CA GLN A 69 -29.82 30.94 31.55
C GLN A 69 -28.35 30.90 31.94
N GLU A 70 -28.06 31.00 33.25
CA GLU A 70 -26.70 30.92 33.79
C GLU A 70 -26.04 29.57 33.47
N LEU A 71 -26.76 28.47 33.66
CA LEU A 71 -26.26 27.12 33.35
C LEU A 71 -26.03 26.92 31.84
N THR A 72 -26.91 27.47 31.00
CA THR A 72 -26.73 27.43 29.54
C THR A 72 -25.48 28.18 29.14
N GLN A 73 -25.27 29.37 29.70
CA GLN A 73 -24.08 30.17 29.44
C GLN A 73 -22.81 29.44 29.89
N GLU A 74 -22.78 28.91 31.12
CA GLU A 74 -21.61 28.14 31.59
C GLU A 74 -21.35 26.93 30.70
N TYR A 75 -22.39 26.19 30.31
CA TYR A 75 -22.25 25.06 29.39
C TYR A 75 -21.63 25.48 28.05
N GLU A 76 -22.12 26.56 27.44
CA GLU A 76 -21.59 27.06 26.16
C GLU A 76 -20.13 27.50 26.29
N GLU A 77 -19.76 28.18 27.38
CA GLU A 77 -18.37 28.58 27.66
C GLU A 77 -17.46 27.37 27.85
N ARG A 78 -17.87 26.37 28.64
CA ARG A 78 -17.11 25.14 28.86
C ARG A 78 -16.97 24.32 27.59
N LYS A 79 -18.04 24.23 26.80
CA LYS A 79 -18.02 23.54 25.51
C LYS A 79 -17.05 24.22 24.55
N ALA A 80 -17.09 25.55 24.45
CA ALA A 80 -16.17 26.30 23.58
C ALA A 80 -14.70 26.10 24.00
N GLN A 81 -14.41 26.10 25.31
CA GLN A 81 -13.07 25.81 25.83
C GLN A 81 -12.62 24.38 25.49
N TYR A 82 -13.50 23.39 25.67
CA TYR A 82 -13.23 22.01 25.32
C TYR A 82 -12.95 21.85 23.83
N ASP A 83 -13.82 22.37 22.96
CA ASP A 83 -13.70 22.26 21.51
C ASP A 83 -12.40 22.92 21.02
N SER A 84 -12.03 24.08 21.58
CA SER A 84 -10.76 24.76 21.28
C SER A 84 -9.54 23.93 21.72
N CYS A 85 -9.57 23.38 22.94
CA CYS A 85 -8.49 22.55 23.46
C CYS A 85 -8.33 21.25 22.65
N ALA A 86 -9.44 20.58 22.35
CA ALA A 86 -9.48 19.35 21.56
C ALA A 86 -8.89 19.58 20.16
N ALA A 87 -9.31 20.64 19.46
CA ALA A 87 -8.76 21.00 18.16
C ALA A 87 -7.25 21.30 18.21
N GLY A 88 -6.78 21.96 19.27
CA GLY A 88 -5.36 22.21 19.50
C GLY A 88 -4.56 20.92 19.71
N LEU A 89 -5.07 20.00 20.53
CA LEU A 89 -4.45 18.70 20.79
C LEU A 89 -4.42 17.83 19.53
N ASP A 90 -5.51 17.78 18.75
CA ASP A 90 -5.57 17.02 17.51
C ASP A 90 -4.58 17.56 16.46
N SER A 91 -4.43 18.89 16.36
CA SER A 91 -3.41 19.50 15.49
C SER A 91 -2.00 19.11 15.91
N ASN A 92 -1.69 19.18 17.21
CA ASN A 92 -0.38 18.80 17.73
C ASN A 92 -0.10 17.30 17.55
N ARG A 93 -1.10 16.45 17.78
CA ARG A 93 -1.00 15.01 17.54
C ARG A 93 -0.65 14.71 16.08
N SER A 94 -1.37 15.33 15.15
CA SER A 94 -1.13 15.17 13.71
C SER A 94 0.28 15.63 13.29
N LYS A 95 0.77 16.75 13.83
CA LYS A 95 2.14 17.22 13.60
C LYS A 95 3.19 16.23 14.10
N LEU A 96 3.04 15.75 15.35
CA LEU A 96 3.96 14.78 15.94
C LEU A 96 3.95 13.44 15.18
N GLU A 97 2.77 12.97 14.75
CA GLU A 97 2.65 11.76 13.93
C GLU A 97 3.41 11.90 12.61
N GLN A 98 3.30 13.06 11.95
CA GLN A 98 4.02 13.34 10.71
C GLN A 98 5.54 13.45 10.93
N GLU A 99 5.99 14.12 12.00
CA GLU A 99 7.41 14.19 12.37
C GLU A 99 8.00 12.80 12.65
N VAL A 100 7.30 11.96 13.41
CA VAL A 100 7.72 10.57 13.68
C VAL A 100 7.82 9.77 12.39
N LYS A 101 6.89 9.94 11.46
CA LYS A 101 6.93 9.29 10.16
C LYS A 101 8.16 9.72 9.36
N THR A 102 8.41 11.02 9.25
CA THR A 102 9.57 11.57 8.54
C THR A 102 10.89 11.10 9.17
N LEU A 103 11.02 11.14 10.49
CA LEU A 103 12.23 10.67 11.18
C LEU A 103 12.49 9.17 10.97
N ARG A 104 11.43 8.35 10.88
CA ARG A 104 11.58 6.92 10.55
C ARG A 104 12.04 6.71 9.11
N GLU A 105 11.54 7.49 8.18
CA GLU A 105 11.97 7.44 6.77
C GLU A 105 13.42 7.87 6.63
N GLU A 106 13.83 8.95 7.31
CA GLU A 106 15.22 9.42 7.35
C GLU A 106 16.16 8.39 7.97
N MET A 107 15.78 7.78 9.11
CA MET A 107 16.55 6.72 9.76
C MET A 107 16.79 5.54 8.81
N ALA A 108 15.75 5.06 8.13
CA ALA A 108 15.87 3.97 7.17
C ALA A 108 16.79 4.32 5.98
N GLN A 109 16.74 5.57 5.50
CA GLN A 109 17.61 6.06 4.45
C GLN A 109 19.07 6.11 4.90
N GLU A 110 19.34 6.63 6.09
CA GLU A 110 20.69 6.72 6.64
C GLU A 110 21.28 5.35 6.99
N GLU A 111 20.47 4.41 7.48
CA GLU A 111 20.89 3.02 7.67
C GLU A 111 21.30 2.36 6.34
N ASN A 112 20.50 2.53 5.28
CA ASN A 112 20.84 2.03 3.96
C ASN A 112 22.15 2.64 3.45
N ARG A 113 22.30 3.97 3.58
CA ARG A 113 23.52 4.68 3.21
C ARG A 113 24.74 4.18 3.99
N TYR A 114 24.58 3.96 5.30
CA TYR A 114 25.63 3.39 6.14
C TYR A 114 26.07 2.02 5.63
N HIS A 115 25.13 1.12 5.36
CA HIS A 115 25.45 -0.21 4.87
C HIS A 115 26.16 -0.18 3.51
N GLN A 116 25.70 0.66 2.58
CA GLN A 116 26.35 0.86 1.28
C GLN A 116 27.80 1.34 1.44
N LEU A 117 28.01 2.40 2.24
CA LEU A 117 29.33 2.95 2.50
C LEU A 117 30.24 1.93 3.19
N ASN A 118 29.71 1.16 4.13
CA ASN A 118 30.47 0.13 4.84
C ASN A 118 30.91 -1.00 3.89
N CYS A 119 30.04 -1.45 2.99
CA CYS A 119 30.40 -2.41 1.95
C CYS A 119 31.49 -1.86 1.01
N MET A 120 31.35 -0.61 0.56
CA MET A 120 32.36 0.05 -0.27
C MET A 120 33.70 0.17 0.46
N LYS A 121 33.68 0.54 1.74
CA LYS A 121 34.86 0.61 2.60
C LYS A 121 35.58 -0.74 2.66
N GLN A 122 34.86 -1.83 2.91
CA GLN A 122 35.45 -3.17 2.98
C GLN A 122 36.10 -3.60 1.66
N ILE A 123 35.47 -3.28 0.52
CA ILE A 123 36.05 -3.54 -0.80
C ILE A 123 37.35 -2.76 -0.98
N CYS A 124 37.37 -1.47 -0.64
CA CYS A 124 38.55 -0.64 -0.72
C CYS A 124 39.67 -1.13 0.21
N GLU A 125 39.36 -1.54 1.44
CA GLU A 125 40.32 -2.12 2.39
C GLU A 125 40.95 -3.39 1.83
N MET A 126 40.14 -4.30 1.26
CA MET A 126 40.65 -5.51 0.61
C MET A 126 41.52 -5.19 -0.61
N GLN A 127 41.12 -4.22 -1.45
CA GLN A 127 41.94 -3.79 -2.60
C GLN A 127 43.27 -3.20 -2.14
N MET A 128 43.26 -2.40 -1.07
CA MET A 128 44.46 -1.83 -0.50
C MET A 128 45.38 -2.90 0.09
N GLN A 129 44.83 -3.88 0.81
CA GLN A 129 45.60 -5.04 1.30
C GLN A 129 46.24 -5.83 0.16
N ARG A 130 45.48 -6.14 -0.90
CA ARG A 130 46.01 -6.82 -2.10
C ARG A 130 47.15 -6.03 -2.76
N ALA A 131 47.00 -4.72 -2.89
CA ALA A 131 48.05 -3.86 -3.46
C ALA A 131 49.31 -3.82 -2.58
N LEU A 132 49.15 -3.79 -1.26
CA LEU A 132 50.26 -3.85 -0.30
C LEU A 132 50.98 -5.21 -0.36
N GLU A 133 50.23 -6.31 -0.41
CA GLU A 133 50.77 -7.67 -0.56
C GLU A 133 51.51 -7.83 -1.89
N GLU A 134 50.95 -7.34 -3.00
CA GLU A 134 51.59 -7.36 -4.32
C GLU A 134 52.89 -6.56 -4.30
N THR A 135 52.88 -5.36 -3.72
CA THR A 135 54.08 -4.52 -3.61
C THR A 135 55.15 -5.21 -2.75
N ARG A 136 54.74 -5.84 -1.64
CA ARG A 136 55.63 -6.60 -0.77
C ARG A 136 56.25 -7.79 -1.50
N ALA A 137 55.44 -8.57 -2.22
CA ALA A 137 55.92 -9.72 -2.99
C ALA A 137 56.88 -9.27 -4.11
N TYR A 138 56.55 -8.19 -4.82
CA TYR A 138 57.36 -7.64 -5.91
C TYR A 138 58.72 -7.12 -5.44
N VAL A 139 58.78 -6.40 -4.32
CA VAL A 139 60.01 -5.82 -3.76
C VAL A 139 60.81 -6.84 -2.91
N SER A 140 60.23 -8.02 -2.63
CA SER A 140 60.87 -9.04 -1.81
C SER A 140 62.23 -9.46 -2.37
N SER A 141 63.23 -9.55 -1.49
CA SER A 141 64.54 -10.10 -1.84
C SER A 141 64.46 -11.60 -2.18
N ASP A 142 63.50 -12.34 -1.63
CA ASP A 142 63.29 -13.75 -1.90
C ASP A 142 62.68 -14.00 -3.30
N PRO A 143 63.38 -14.73 -4.21
CA PRO A 143 62.86 -15.08 -5.52
C PRO A 143 61.58 -15.94 -5.51
N LEU A 144 61.35 -16.74 -4.47
CA LEU A 144 60.14 -17.57 -4.35
C LEU A 144 58.91 -16.71 -4.04
N GLU A 145 59.06 -15.70 -3.19
CA GLU A 145 58.00 -14.72 -2.90
C GLU A 145 57.70 -13.83 -4.11
N ARG A 146 58.74 -13.39 -4.85
CA ARG A 146 58.53 -12.62 -6.10
C ARG A 146 57.71 -13.39 -7.14
N LYS A 147 57.90 -14.70 -7.24
CA LYS A 147 57.10 -15.56 -8.16
C LYS A 147 55.62 -15.64 -7.79
N LYS A 148 55.24 -15.29 -6.55
CA LYS A 148 53.83 -15.21 -6.12
C LYS A 148 53.17 -13.90 -6.52
N ALA A 149 53.95 -12.87 -6.90
CA ALA A 149 53.40 -11.61 -7.38
C ALA A 149 52.48 -11.87 -8.58
N ILE A 150 51.31 -11.26 -8.54
CA ILE A 150 50.25 -11.39 -9.54
C ILE A 150 50.81 -11.09 -10.93
N ARG A 151 51.67 -10.07 -11.05
CA ARG A 151 52.34 -9.75 -12.32
C ARG A 151 53.14 -10.93 -12.88
N GLU A 152 53.95 -11.59 -12.06
CA GLU A 152 54.79 -12.72 -12.49
C GLU A 152 53.94 -13.93 -12.87
N VAL A 153 52.86 -14.19 -12.11
CA VAL A 153 51.89 -15.25 -12.43
C VAL A 153 51.25 -15.00 -13.79
N TYR A 154 50.79 -13.77 -14.08
CA TYR A 154 50.21 -13.44 -15.38
C TYR A 154 51.22 -13.51 -16.51
N MET A 155 52.46 -13.03 -16.32
CA MET A 155 53.50 -13.15 -17.34
C MET A 155 53.80 -14.63 -17.68
N LYS A 156 53.83 -15.50 -16.66
CA LYS A 156 53.97 -16.95 -16.88
C LYS A 156 52.80 -17.53 -17.68
N ASN A 157 51.56 -17.17 -17.31
CA ASN A 157 50.37 -17.67 -17.99
C ASN A 157 50.30 -17.20 -19.46
N ILE A 158 50.71 -15.97 -19.74
CA ILE A 158 50.80 -15.43 -21.12
C ILE A 158 51.83 -16.23 -21.93
N ALA A 159 53.04 -16.43 -21.39
CA ALA A 159 54.08 -17.20 -22.07
C ALA A 159 53.64 -18.65 -22.35
N GLU A 160 52.93 -19.26 -21.41
CA GLU A 160 52.35 -20.60 -21.61
C GLU A 160 51.27 -20.60 -22.69
N GLN A 161 50.40 -19.59 -22.71
CA GLN A 161 49.38 -19.44 -23.74
C GLN A 161 49.99 -19.26 -25.14
N ASP A 162 51.05 -18.45 -25.27
CA ASP A 162 51.76 -18.25 -26.54
C ASP A 162 52.43 -19.53 -27.03
N LYS A 163 53.06 -20.29 -26.11
CA LYS A 163 53.62 -21.60 -26.42
C LYS A 163 52.55 -22.57 -26.95
N LEU A 164 51.39 -22.61 -26.31
CA LEU A 164 50.27 -23.46 -26.75
C LEU A 164 49.73 -23.04 -28.12
N ARG A 165 49.68 -21.73 -28.41
CA ARG A 165 49.30 -21.21 -29.73
C ARG A 165 50.30 -21.64 -30.81
N GLU A 166 51.60 -21.56 -30.53
CA GLU A 166 52.63 -21.99 -31.49
C GLU A 166 52.58 -23.50 -31.74
N GLN A 167 52.38 -24.30 -30.69
CA GLN A 167 52.17 -25.75 -30.83
C GLN A 167 50.93 -26.06 -31.67
N GLN A 168 49.82 -25.35 -31.44
CA GLN A 168 48.60 -25.52 -32.22
C GLN A 168 48.83 -25.18 -33.71
N LYS A 169 49.56 -24.11 -33.99
CA LYS A 169 49.93 -23.70 -35.36
C LYS A 169 50.80 -24.77 -36.03
N ALA A 170 51.85 -25.22 -35.36
CA ALA A 170 52.74 -26.27 -35.87
C ALA A 170 51.97 -27.57 -36.18
N VAL A 171 51.03 -27.97 -35.31
CA VAL A 171 50.17 -29.14 -35.58
C VAL A 171 49.32 -28.92 -36.83
N ARG A 172 48.69 -27.74 -36.98
CA ARG A 172 47.83 -27.42 -38.12
C ARG A 172 48.60 -27.42 -39.44
N GLU A 173 49.77 -26.79 -39.48
CA GLU A 173 50.61 -26.71 -40.69
C GLU A 173 51.17 -28.07 -41.10
N ASN A 174 51.61 -28.88 -40.12
CA ASN A 174 52.19 -30.18 -40.39
C ASN A 174 51.15 -31.29 -40.58
N HIS A 175 49.88 -31.09 -40.18
CA HIS A 175 48.84 -32.11 -40.24
C HIS A 175 48.70 -32.74 -41.63
N GLY A 176 48.63 -31.93 -42.68
CA GLY A 176 48.46 -32.42 -44.05
C GLY A 176 49.66 -33.24 -44.55
N ALA A 177 50.88 -32.78 -44.29
CA ALA A 177 52.10 -33.50 -44.67
C ALA A 177 52.24 -34.80 -43.86
N ASN A 178 51.98 -34.75 -42.55
CA ASN A 178 52.02 -35.90 -41.66
C ASN A 178 50.98 -36.97 -42.07
N MET A 179 49.77 -36.58 -42.44
CA MET A 179 48.75 -37.51 -42.93
C MET A 179 49.16 -38.20 -44.24
N LYS A 180 49.79 -37.45 -45.17
CA LYS A 180 50.35 -38.03 -46.40
C LYS A 180 51.46 -39.03 -46.08
N GLN A 181 52.37 -38.68 -45.17
CA GLN A 181 53.43 -39.58 -44.72
C GLN A 181 52.86 -40.85 -44.10
N VAL A 182 51.86 -40.75 -43.21
CA VAL A 182 51.18 -41.91 -42.62
C VAL A 182 50.57 -42.80 -43.70
N LYS A 183 49.94 -42.23 -44.73
CA LYS A 183 49.42 -42.99 -45.87
C LYS A 183 50.54 -43.72 -46.62
N MET A 184 51.62 -43.03 -46.98
CA MET A 184 52.76 -43.65 -47.67
C MET A 184 53.40 -44.78 -46.84
N TRP A 185 53.49 -44.62 -45.52
CA TRP A 185 53.99 -45.68 -44.63
C TRP A 185 53.07 -46.90 -44.61
N ARG A 186 51.74 -46.70 -44.58
CA ARG A 186 50.78 -47.81 -44.70
C ARG A 186 50.86 -48.51 -46.06
N ASP A 187 51.00 -47.74 -47.14
CA ASP A 187 51.13 -48.29 -48.49
C ASP A 187 52.44 -49.11 -48.61
N LEU A 188 53.54 -48.64 -48.00
CA LEU A 188 54.80 -49.37 -47.94
C LEU A 188 54.67 -50.67 -47.12
N GLU A 189 54.02 -50.62 -45.96
CA GLU A 189 53.76 -51.78 -45.12
C GLU A 189 52.97 -52.86 -45.90
N GLN A 190 51.90 -52.45 -46.58
CA GLN A 190 51.12 -53.33 -47.45
C GLN A 190 51.96 -53.94 -48.58
N LEU A 191 52.84 -53.15 -49.21
CA LEU A 191 53.72 -53.64 -50.26
C LEU A 191 54.73 -54.66 -49.73
N MET A 192 55.27 -54.44 -48.53
CA MET A 192 56.19 -55.38 -47.87
C MET A 192 55.48 -56.67 -47.47
N ASP A 193 54.25 -56.58 -46.98
CA ASP A 193 53.41 -57.75 -46.69
C ASP A 193 53.08 -58.55 -47.96
N CYS A 194 52.68 -57.88 -49.04
CA CYS A 194 52.47 -58.51 -50.34
C CYS A 194 53.75 -59.19 -50.84
N LYS A 195 54.91 -58.53 -50.74
CA LYS A 195 56.20 -59.10 -51.13
C LYS A 195 56.54 -60.33 -50.30
N LYS A 196 56.30 -60.29 -48.98
CA LYS A 196 56.47 -61.43 -48.07
C LYS A 196 55.57 -62.60 -48.46
N GLN A 197 54.29 -62.33 -48.73
CA GLN A 197 53.34 -63.35 -49.17
C GLN A 197 53.72 -63.96 -50.52
N CYS A 198 54.14 -63.15 -51.50
CA CYS A 198 54.63 -63.63 -52.80
C CYS A 198 55.89 -64.48 -52.65
N PHE A 199 56.84 -64.07 -51.80
CA PHE A 199 58.04 -64.86 -51.52
C PHE A 199 57.70 -66.21 -50.88
N GLN A 200 56.78 -66.24 -49.91
CA GLN A 200 56.28 -67.48 -49.30
C GLN A 200 55.56 -68.38 -50.31
N ARG A 201 54.73 -67.80 -51.18
CA ARG A 201 54.04 -68.54 -52.25
C ARG A 201 55.01 -69.12 -53.28
N ALA A 202 56.03 -68.35 -53.69
CA ALA A 202 57.06 -68.80 -54.60
C ALA A 202 57.91 -69.93 -53.98
N GLN A 203 58.23 -69.85 -52.69
CA GLN A 203 58.91 -70.92 -51.95
C GLN A 203 58.05 -72.19 -51.85
N ASN A 204 56.73 -72.05 -51.65
CA ASN A 204 55.78 -73.15 -51.63
C ASN A 204 55.50 -73.76 -53.02
N GLN A 205 55.65 -73.00 -54.11
CA GLN A 205 55.54 -73.50 -55.48
C GLN A 205 56.84 -74.13 -55.97
N ALA A 206 58.01 -73.59 -55.60
CA ALA A 206 59.30 -74.22 -55.91
C ALA A 206 59.48 -75.60 -55.22
N SER A 207 58.66 -75.92 -54.23
CA SER A 207 58.59 -77.24 -53.59
C SER A 207 57.54 -78.20 -54.22
N ARG A 208 56.80 -77.78 -55.26
CA ARG A 208 55.80 -78.58 -55.99
C ARG A 208 56.01 -78.47 -57.52
N GLY A 209 56.52 -79.52 -58.17
CA GLY A 209 56.76 -79.58 -59.65
C GLY A 209 55.48 -79.61 -60.53
N PRO A 210 55.60 -79.47 -61.87
CA PRO A 210 54.52 -79.03 -62.76
C PRO A 210 53.56 -80.15 -63.17
N ALA A 211 52.28 -79.80 -63.39
CA ALA A 211 51.27 -80.68 -63.98
C ALA A 211 50.69 -80.06 -65.26
N VAL A 212 50.59 -80.89 -66.30
CA VAL A 212 50.13 -80.64 -67.67
C VAL A 212 48.69 -81.18 -67.82
N GLU A 213 47.83 -80.46 -68.57
CA GLU A 213 46.69 -80.96 -69.39
C GLU A 213 46.12 -79.75 -70.17
N GLU A 214 46.42 -79.60 -71.47
CA GLU A 214 45.66 -80.02 -72.68
C GLU A 214 44.33 -79.26 -72.93
N GLY A 215 44.19 -78.66 -74.14
CA GLY A 215 43.17 -77.68 -74.57
C GLY A 215 41.82 -78.28 -75.07
N PRO A 216 41.03 -77.64 -75.99
CA PRO A 216 41.42 -76.65 -77.00
C PRO A 216 40.53 -75.36 -77.13
N GLU A 217 41.20 -74.38 -77.74
CA GLU A 217 40.82 -73.25 -78.62
C GLU A 217 39.35 -72.94 -78.93
N ASP A 218 39.00 -71.63 -78.91
CA ASP A 218 38.40 -70.92 -80.04
C ASP A 218 38.53 -69.39 -79.82
N TRP A 219 38.30 -68.62 -80.88
CA TRP A 219 39.13 -67.52 -81.41
C TRP A 219 38.41 -66.14 -81.43
N LEU A 220 39.23 -65.09 -81.64
CA LEU A 220 38.91 -63.76 -82.21
C LEU A 220 38.18 -62.74 -81.29
N VAL A 221 38.87 -61.68 -80.85
CA VAL A 221 39.08 -60.36 -81.51
C VAL A 221 37.91 -59.37 -81.35
N LEU A 222 38.04 -58.45 -80.39
CA LEU A 222 38.12 -56.97 -80.53
C LEU A 222 38.22 -56.32 -79.14
#